data_AF-W9WRG9-F1
#
_entry.id   AF-W9WRG9-F1
#
_cell.length_a   1.000
_cell.length_b   1.000
_cell.length_c   1.000
_cell.angle_alpha   90.00
_cell.angle_beta   90.00
_cell.angle_gamma   90.00
#
_symmetry.space_group_name_H-M   'P 1'
#
loop_
_entity.id
_entity.type
_entity.pdbx_description
1 polymer ?
#
loop_
_entity_poly.entity_id
_entity_poly.type
_entity_poly.pdbx_seq_one_letter_code
_entity_poly.pdbx_strand_id
1 'polypeptide(L)'
;MESPPAVQNAALTAALNPSPPLVDTARRCHLHIRQQPRAARAGPDGKDRRAVDPPPIVQLLMDDFDPDNEDDVAEIKCPFWVVFCRLVGAVAVNSDVSTQSYFTEEGQKEVQRLLLGTTVASPTHTADDPDPPTMPTHPVTRDAVSPPHSPTSRFLPTTARGRLPRAPHNIPGAFFIFADLSLRRAGEYRLQFTLMKMEPPLLRVGATVPAHHVVTSQVFRAVNAKDFDQVQPSTNLVKGLLDRGAGFPLKLKKGIREGQRRRRAAWDDYSDDEDSGDYDNE
;
A
#
# COMPACT_ATOMS: atom_id res chain seq x y z
N MET A 1 -66.88 7.00 -40.41
CA MET A 1 -65.62 7.35 -41.11
C MET A 1 -64.92 8.37 -40.26
N GLU A 2 -64.01 7.93 -39.40
CA GLU A 2 -63.16 8.81 -38.63
C GLU A 2 -61.78 8.16 -38.58
N SER A 3 -60.83 8.79 -39.26
CA SER A 3 -59.43 8.40 -39.35
C SER A 3 -58.66 9.14 -38.26
N PRO A 4 -57.70 8.52 -37.55
CA PRO A 4 -56.89 9.24 -36.58
C PRO A 4 -55.82 10.10 -37.29
N PRO A 5 -55.43 11.26 -36.76
CA PRO A 5 -54.32 12.03 -37.29
C PRO A 5 -52.96 11.45 -36.86
N ALA A 6 -51.98 11.69 -37.72
CA ALA A 6 -50.66 11.10 -37.75
C ALA A 6 -49.77 11.46 -36.56
N VAL A 7 -49.01 10.47 -36.08
CA VAL A 7 -47.88 10.64 -35.18
C VAL A 7 -46.74 11.31 -35.98
N GLN A 8 -46.41 12.56 -35.67
CA GLN A 8 -45.24 13.22 -36.21
C GLN A 8 -43.99 12.75 -35.45
N ASN A 9 -43.13 12.05 -36.19
CA ASN A 9 -41.73 11.81 -35.85
C ASN A 9 -41.01 13.15 -35.65
N ALA A 10 -40.61 13.45 -34.42
CA ALA A 10 -39.63 14.48 -34.12
C ALA A 10 -38.31 13.80 -33.74
N ALA A 11 -37.56 13.37 -34.75
CA ALA A 11 -36.14 13.09 -34.61
C ALA A 11 -35.36 14.22 -35.30
N LEU A 12 -34.20 14.54 -34.71
CA LEU A 12 -33.12 15.38 -35.22
C LEU A 12 -33.27 16.88 -34.94
N THR A 13 -32.60 17.38 -33.90
CA THR A 13 -31.24 17.93 -34.00
C THR A 13 -30.87 18.61 -32.69
N ALA A 14 -29.97 18.01 -31.91
CA ALA A 14 -29.23 18.73 -30.88
C ALA A 14 -27.79 18.20 -30.83
N ALA A 15 -26.96 18.88 -31.61
CA ALA A 15 -25.52 19.11 -31.45
C ALA A 15 -24.64 17.94 -30.97
N LEU A 16 -23.88 17.41 -31.93
CA LEU A 16 -22.54 16.86 -31.75
C LEU A 16 -21.64 17.86 -31.00
N ASN A 17 -21.55 17.73 -29.68
CA ASN A 17 -20.32 18.08 -28.99
C ASN A 17 -19.45 16.83 -28.98
N PRO A 18 -18.26 16.81 -29.60
CA PRO A 18 -17.29 15.79 -29.25
C PRO A 18 -16.95 16.04 -27.78
N SER A 19 -17.40 15.14 -26.90
CA SER A 19 -16.77 15.03 -25.59
C SER A 19 -15.26 15.02 -25.81
N PRO A 20 -14.46 15.77 -25.02
CA PRO A 20 -13.01 15.64 -25.09
C PRO A 20 -12.71 14.14 -24.99
N PRO A 21 -11.70 13.61 -25.72
CA PRO A 21 -11.33 12.22 -25.55
C PRO A 21 -11.18 12.01 -24.05
N LEU A 22 -11.92 11.05 -23.49
CA LEU A 22 -11.70 10.61 -22.12
C LEU A 22 -10.24 10.18 -22.09
N VAL A 23 -9.35 11.10 -21.71
CA VAL A 23 -7.99 10.78 -21.36
C VAL A 23 -8.20 9.79 -20.24
N ASP A 24 -7.84 8.54 -20.49
CA ASP A 24 -7.96 7.46 -19.51
C ASP A 24 -6.97 7.79 -18.39
N THR A 25 -7.39 8.68 -17.48
CA THR A 25 -6.59 9.25 -16.38
C THR A 25 -6.03 8.15 -15.52
N ALA A 26 -6.74 7.03 -15.44
CA ALA A 26 -6.32 5.80 -14.79
C ALA A 26 -5.03 5.19 -15.37
N ARG A 27 -4.66 5.49 -16.63
CA ARG A 27 -3.38 5.07 -17.24
C ARG A 27 -2.19 5.90 -16.79
N ARG A 28 -2.42 7.10 -16.29
CA ARG A 28 -1.38 7.96 -15.70
C ARG A 28 -1.10 7.60 -14.25
N CYS A 29 -1.96 6.75 -13.66
CA CYS A 29 -1.88 6.35 -12.27
C CYS A 29 -1.06 5.07 -12.10
N HIS A 30 -0.13 5.09 -11.15
CA HIS A 30 0.71 3.95 -10.82
C HIS A 30 0.88 3.80 -9.31
N LEU A 31 1.39 2.63 -8.90
CA LEU A 31 1.65 2.32 -7.49
C LEU A 31 3.11 2.54 -7.15
N HIS A 32 3.35 3.15 -5.99
CA HIS A 32 4.68 3.28 -5.40
C HIS A 32 4.67 2.71 -3.97
N ILE A 33 5.61 1.80 -3.66
CA ILE A 33 5.71 1.20 -2.32
C ILE A 33 6.47 2.15 -1.40
N ARG A 34 5.72 2.90 -0.56
CA ARG A 34 6.29 3.82 0.44
C ARG A 34 6.86 3.11 1.66
N GLN A 35 6.34 1.93 2.00
CA GLN A 35 6.89 1.09 3.07
C GLN A 35 6.98 -0.36 2.63
N GLN A 36 8.21 -0.88 2.60
CA GLN A 36 8.49 -2.27 2.23
C GLN A 36 8.16 -3.23 3.40
N PRO A 37 7.68 -4.45 3.12
CA PRO A 37 7.68 -5.53 4.10
C PRO A 37 9.12 -5.92 4.45
N ARG A 38 9.38 -6.30 5.70
CA ARG A 38 10.72 -6.74 6.13
C ARG A 38 10.72 -8.15 6.71
N ALA A 39 9.79 -8.45 7.60
CA ALA A 39 9.68 -9.76 8.22
C ALA A 39 8.24 -10.12 8.56
N ALA A 40 7.99 -11.41 8.76
CA ALA A 40 6.73 -11.91 9.32
C ALA A 40 6.98 -13.10 10.23
N ARG A 41 6.15 -13.29 11.24
CA ARG A 41 6.13 -14.53 12.03
C ARG A 41 5.13 -15.48 11.39
N ALA A 42 5.63 -16.55 10.79
CA ALA A 42 4.81 -17.64 10.33
C ALA A 42 4.25 -18.44 11.51
N GLY A 43 3.02 -18.92 11.38
CA GLY A 43 2.33 -19.69 12.41
C GLY A 43 1.71 -20.95 11.80
N PRO A 44 2.13 -22.16 12.23
CA PRO A 44 1.45 -23.40 11.87
C PRO A 44 -0.03 -23.32 12.23
N ASP A 45 -0.91 -23.80 11.35
CA ASP A 45 -2.37 -23.76 11.51
C ASP A 45 -2.97 -22.36 11.68
N GLY A 46 -2.18 -21.31 11.46
CA GLY A 46 -2.55 -19.92 11.72
C GLY A 46 -2.47 -19.52 13.20
N LYS A 47 -2.09 -20.41 14.12
CA LYS A 47 -1.90 -20.04 15.54
C LYS A 47 -0.59 -19.25 15.70
N ASP A 48 -0.57 -18.29 16.62
CA ASP A 48 0.59 -17.43 16.95
C ASP A 48 1.27 -16.70 15.78
N ARG A 49 0.58 -16.56 14.65
CA ARG A 49 1.05 -15.77 13.51
C ARG A 49 1.08 -14.29 13.88
N ARG A 50 2.04 -13.54 13.32
CA ARG A 50 2.07 -12.08 13.40
C ARG A 50 1.98 -11.51 12.00
N ALA A 51 1.31 -10.38 11.90
CA ALA A 51 1.24 -9.64 10.65
C ALA A 51 2.65 -9.25 10.17
N VAL A 52 2.79 -9.11 8.86
CA VAL A 52 4.00 -8.60 8.21
C VAL A 52 4.36 -7.24 8.83
N ASP A 53 5.62 -7.09 9.19
CA ASP A 53 6.15 -5.92 9.88
C ASP A 53 7.44 -5.41 9.20
N PRO A 54 7.56 -4.09 8.97
CA PRO A 54 6.51 -3.09 9.08
C PRO A 54 5.38 -3.34 8.06
N PRO A 55 4.14 -2.85 8.29
CA PRO A 55 3.02 -3.12 7.41
C PRO A 55 3.29 -2.52 6.02
N PRO A 56 3.07 -3.26 4.91
CA PRO A 56 3.23 -2.67 3.59
C PRO A 56 2.27 -1.50 3.37
N ILE A 57 2.81 -0.38 2.90
CA ILE A 57 2.04 0.83 2.57
C ILE A 57 2.40 1.22 1.14
N VAL A 58 1.37 1.32 0.31
CA VAL A 58 1.51 1.63 -1.11
C VAL A 58 0.77 2.94 -1.38
N GLN A 59 1.38 3.86 -2.12
CA GLN A 59 0.80 5.14 -2.51
C GLN A 59 0.37 5.08 -3.97
N LEU A 60 -0.80 5.65 -4.26
CA LEU A 60 -1.20 6.00 -5.63
C LEU A 60 -0.46 7.26 -6.05
N LEU A 61 0.27 7.19 -7.16
CA LEU A 61 0.90 8.33 -7.79
C LEU A 61 0.33 8.52 -9.18
N MET A 62 0.47 9.73 -9.69
CA MET A 62 0.13 10.08 -11.07
C MET A 62 1.35 10.76 -11.71
N ASP A 63 1.68 10.33 -12.93
CA ASP A 63 2.90 10.72 -13.64
C ASP A 63 3.00 12.23 -13.93
N ASP A 64 1.90 12.95 -13.96
CA ASP A 64 1.84 14.37 -14.30
C ASP A 64 0.89 15.13 -13.37
N PHE A 65 0.79 14.67 -12.12
CA PHE A 65 -0.14 15.22 -11.13
C PHE A 65 0.03 16.73 -10.93
N ASP A 66 -1.04 17.49 -11.20
CA ASP A 66 -1.15 18.90 -10.85
C ASP A 66 -2.09 19.08 -9.63
N PRO A 67 -1.57 19.49 -8.46
CA PRO A 67 -2.40 19.71 -7.26
C PRO A 67 -3.38 20.88 -7.37
N ASP A 68 -3.23 21.75 -8.37
CA ASP A 68 -4.15 22.86 -8.64
C ASP A 68 -5.19 22.49 -9.72
N ASN A 69 -5.11 21.29 -10.31
CA ASN A 69 -6.10 20.75 -11.23
C ASN A 69 -7.15 19.93 -10.45
N GLU A 70 -8.41 20.35 -10.50
CA GLU A 70 -9.50 19.70 -9.77
C GLU A 70 -9.75 18.26 -10.24
N ASP A 71 -9.56 17.96 -11.52
CA ASP A 71 -9.76 16.61 -12.08
C ASP A 71 -8.67 15.64 -11.59
N ASP A 72 -7.42 16.10 -11.53
CA ASP A 72 -6.29 15.30 -11.01
C ASP A 72 -6.51 14.98 -9.53
N VAL A 73 -6.93 15.98 -8.74
CA VAL A 73 -7.24 15.82 -7.32
C VAL A 73 -8.43 14.87 -7.12
N ALA A 74 -9.47 15.00 -7.95
CA ALA A 74 -10.64 14.11 -7.90
C ALA A 74 -10.27 12.67 -8.26
N GLU A 75 -9.40 12.46 -9.26
CA GLU A 75 -8.95 11.14 -9.69
C GLU A 75 -8.15 10.42 -8.61
N ILE A 76 -7.20 11.11 -7.95
CA ILE A 76 -6.45 10.52 -6.82
C ILE A 76 -7.37 10.23 -5.63
N LYS A 77 -8.41 11.04 -5.42
CA LYS A 77 -9.41 10.86 -4.36
C LYS A 77 -10.54 9.90 -4.73
N CYS A 78 -10.49 9.28 -5.91
CA CYS A 78 -11.56 8.42 -6.38
C CYS A 78 -11.70 7.18 -5.46
N PRO A 79 -12.88 6.94 -4.86
CA PRO A 79 -13.08 5.84 -3.92
C PRO A 79 -13.11 4.46 -4.60
N PHE A 80 -13.18 4.43 -5.94
CA PHE A 80 -13.24 3.19 -6.72
C PHE A 80 -11.87 2.57 -6.98
N TRP A 81 -10.79 3.23 -6.59
CA TRP A 81 -9.48 2.60 -6.61
C TRP A 81 -9.42 1.46 -5.59
N VAL A 82 -8.83 0.34 -6.00
CA VAL A 82 -8.64 -0.84 -5.17
C VAL A 82 -7.27 -1.42 -5.46
N VAL A 83 -6.56 -1.83 -4.42
CA VAL A 83 -5.32 -2.58 -4.55
C VAL A 83 -5.51 -4.00 -4.02
N PHE A 84 -5.24 -4.98 -4.87
CA PHE A 84 -5.18 -6.39 -4.49
C PHE A 84 -3.73 -6.81 -4.26
N CYS A 85 -3.48 -7.49 -3.15
CA CYS A 85 -2.19 -8.03 -2.76
C CYS A 85 -2.20 -9.56 -2.85
N ARG A 86 -1.17 -10.12 -3.48
CA ARG A 86 -0.90 -11.55 -3.52
C ARG A 86 0.54 -11.87 -3.14
N LEU A 87 0.77 -13.11 -2.70
CA LEU A 87 2.09 -13.61 -2.34
C LEU A 87 2.73 -14.28 -3.55
N VAL A 88 3.96 -13.90 -3.86
CA VAL A 88 4.75 -14.50 -4.96
C VAL A 88 6.08 -15.03 -4.43
N GLY A 89 6.69 -15.94 -5.17
CA GLY A 89 8.00 -16.50 -4.82
C GLY A 89 9.10 -15.43 -4.78
N ALA A 90 10.12 -15.61 -3.93
CA ALA A 90 11.24 -14.65 -3.82
C ALA A 90 12.02 -14.47 -5.14
N VAL A 91 12.22 -15.56 -5.89
CA VAL A 91 12.95 -15.58 -7.17
C VAL A 91 11.97 -15.58 -8.35
N ALA A 92 11.02 -16.52 -8.36
CA ALA A 92 10.00 -16.62 -9.40
C ALA A 92 8.83 -15.67 -9.11
N VAL A 93 9.00 -14.38 -9.41
CA VAL A 93 8.01 -13.31 -9.11
C VAL A 93 6.66 -13.47 -9.82
N ASN A 94 6.60 -14.27 -10.88
CA ASN A 94 5.36 -14.59 -11.60
C ASN A 94 4.63 -15.81 -11.01
N SER A 95 5.27 -16.54 -10.10
CA SER A 95 4.67 -17.69 -9.43
C SER A 95 3.81 -17.22 -8.25
N ASP A 96 2.49 -17.28 -8.41
CA ASP A 96 1.57 -17.09 -7.30
C ASP A 96 1.71 -18.24 -6.31
N VAL A 97 2.01 -17.91 -5.07
CA VAL A 97 2.12 -18.87 -3.95
C VAL A 97 1.18 -18.49 -2.81
N SER A 98 0.19 -17.63 -3.07
CA SER A 98 -0.85 -17.25 -2.10
C SER A 98 -1.60 -18.48 -1.58
N THR A 99 -1.70 -19.51 -2.42
CA THR A 99 -2.27 -20.82 -2.12
C THR A 99 -1.32 -21.90 -2.62
N GLN A 100 -1.05 -22.92 -1.80
CA GLN A 100 -0.22 -24.06 -2.17
C GLN A 100 -0.93 -25.38 -1.87
N SER A 101 -0.68 -26.40 -2.69
CA SER A 101 -1.11 -27.76 -2.40
C SER A 101 -0.06 -28.53 -1.61
N TYR A 102 -0.50 -29.36 -0.66
CA TYR A 102 0.32 -30.30 0.08
C TYR A 102 -0.35 -31.67 0.14
N PHE A 103 0.40 -32.71 0.49
CA PHE A 103 -0.13 -34.05 0.67
C PHE A 103 -0.17 -34.38 2.15
N THR A 104 -1.27 -34.95 2.62
CA THR A 104 -1.43 -35.47 3.98
C THR A 104 -0.71 -36.81 4.12
N GLU A 105 -0.56 -37.29 5.36
CA GLU A 105 0.01 -38.61 5.65
C GLU A 105 -0.81 -39.75 5.02
N GLU A 106 -2.11 -39.51 4.80
CA GLU A 106 -3.04 -40.41 4.11
C GLU A 106 -2.92 -40.33 2.56
N GLY A 107 -2.00 -39.52 2.04
CA GLY A 107 -1.77 -39.33 0.60
C GLY A 107 -2.80 -38.44 -0.08
N GLN A 108 -3.71 -37.80 0.66
CA GLN A 108 -4.70 -36.89 0.10
C GLN A 108 -4.07 -35.53 -0.22
N LYS A 109 -4.39 -34.99 -1.40
CA LYS A 109 -3.94 -33.64 -1.81
C LYS A 109 -4.88 -32.60 -1.23
N GLU A 110 -4.37 -31.76 -0.35
CA GLU A 110 -5.10 -30.64 0.22
C GLU A 110 -4.54 -29.29 -0.28
N VAL A 111 -5.37 -28.26 -0.26
CA VAL A 111 -5.05 -26.92 -0.74
C VAL A 111 -5.13 -25.93 0.43
N GLN A 112 -4.06 -25.20 0.69
CA GLN A 112 -3.97 -24.29 1.83
C GLN A 112 -3.55 -22.88 1.41
N ARG A 113 -4.21 -21.88 2.00
CA ARG A 113 -3.80 -20.48 1.86
C ARG A 113 -2.53 -20.23 2.69
N LEU A 114 -1.51 -19.72 2.03
CA LEU A 114 -0.28 -19.25 2.66
C LEU A 114 -0.38 -17.79 3.07
N LEU A 115 -0.97 -16.95 2.21
CA LEU A 115 -1.28 -15.55 2.54
C LEU A 115 -2.64 -15.48 3.22
N LEU A 116 -2.64 -14.94 4.44
CA LEU A 116 -3.81 -14.82 5.31
C LEU A 116 -4.09 -13.36 5.63
N GLY A 117 -5.31 -13.11 6.10
CA GLY A 117 -5.79 -11.79 6.51
C GLY A 117 -6.30 -10.95 5.33
N THR A 118 -6.20 -9.63 5.45
CA THR A 118 -6.86 -8.69 4.52
C THR A 118 -5.97 -8.40 3.31
N THR A 119 -6.31 -9.02 2.17
CA THR A 119 -5.53 -8.95 0.91
C THR A 119 -5.99 -7.88 -0.08
N VAL A 120 -7.08 -7.18 0.22
CA VAL A 120 -7.61 -6.09 -0.60
C VAL A 120 -7.63 -4.83 0.25
N ALA A 121 -7.17 -3.71 -0.31
CA ALA A 121 -7.18 -2.41 0.36
C ALA A 121 -7.89 -1.36 -0.49
N SER A 122 -8.69 -0.54 0.18
CA SER A 122 -9.27 0.71 -0.34
C SER A 122 -8.35 1.90 -0.02
N PRO A 123 -8.47 3.03 -0.75
CA PRO A 123 -7.62 4.17 -0.54
C PRO A 123 -7.93 4.86 0.79
N THR A 124 -6.87 5.20 1.51
CA THR A 124 -6.87 6.11 2.65
C THR A 124 -6.38 7.47 2.15
N HIS A 125 -7.27 8.43 2.09
CA HIS A 125 -6.96 9.76 1.57
C HIS A 125 -6.33 10.63 2.66
N THR A 126 -5.31 11.39 2.29
CA THR A 126 -4.70 12.42 3.14
C THR A 126 -4.74 13.77 2.44
N ALA A 127 -4.87 14.84 3.21
CA ALA A 127 -4.80 16.21 2.68
C ALA A 127 -3.36 16.63 2.32
N ASP A 128 -2.39 15.99 2.96
CA ASP A 128 -0.96 16.23 2.86
C ASP A 128 -0.16 14.93 3.05
N ASP A 129 1.14 14.94 2.75
CA ASP A 129 1.98 13.74 2.87
C ASP A 129 2.24 13.38 4.35
N PRO A 130 1.96 12.14 4.78
CA PRO A 130 2.16 11.68 6.16
C PRO A 130 3.62 11.50 6.58
N ASP A 131 4.58 11.47 5.65
CA ASP A 131 6.02 11.36 5.93
C ASP A 131 6.85 12.12 4.85
N PRO A 132 6.86 13.46 4.90
CA PRO A 132 7.48 14.29 3.85
C PRO A 132 8.93 13.95 3.49
N PRO A 133 9.82 13.55 4.43
CA PRO A 133 11.18 13.15 4.10
C PRO A 133 11.29 11.94 3.17
N THR A 134 10.27 11.09 3.10
CA THR A 134 10.23 9.89 2.23
C THR A 134 9.29 10.06 1.04
N MET A 135 8.73 11.25 0.84
CA MET A 135 7.81 11.53 -0.26
C MET A 135 8.55 11.45 -1.60
N PRO A 136 8.02 10.71 -2.60
CA PRO A 136 8.59 10.69 -3.93
C PRO A 136 8.44 12.05 -4.60
N THR A 137 9.39 12.42 -5.46
CA THR A 137 9.30 13.64 -6.25
C THR A 137 8.23 13.47 -7.34
N HIS A 138 7.20 14.31 -7.34
CA HIS A 138 6.23 14.30 -8.42
C HIS A 138 6.83 14.93 -9.68
N PRO A 139 6.44 14.51 -10.90
CA PRO A 139 7.10 14.99 -12.12
C PRO A 139 6.88 16.47 -12.42
N VAL A 140 5.79 17.08 -11.93
CA VAL A 140 5.56 18.54 -11.95
C VAL A 140 6.41 19.28 -10.89
N THR A 141 6.94 18.56 -9.90
CA THR A 141 7.94 19.05 -8.93
C THR A 141 9.37 18.84 -9.40
N ARG A 142 9.61 18.29 -10.60
CA ARG A 142 10.91 18.47 -11.24
C ARG A 142 10.99 19.96 -11.54
N ASP A 143 11.80 20.68 -10.77
CA ASP A 143 12.13 22.07 -11.05
C ASP A 143 12.31 22.20 -12.56
N ALA A 144 11.46 23.04 -13.18
CA ALA A 144 11.62 23.37 -14.58
C ALA A 144 13.09 23.75 -14.74
N VAL A 145 13.83 22.99 -15.57
CA VAL A 145 15.23 23.27 -15.87
C VAL A 145 15.29 24.75 -16.14
N SER A 146 15.94 25.51 -15.26
CA SER A 146 16.03 26.95 -15.41
C SER A 146 16.60 27.18 -16.82
N PRO A 147 15.87 27.87 -17.72
CA PRO A 147 16.41 28.14 -19.04
C PRO A 147 17.74 28.89 -18.82
N PRO A 148 18.80 28.57 -19.58
CA PRO A 148 20.08 29.22 -19.42
C PRO A 148 19.86 30.73 -19.44
N HIS A 149 20.39 31.44 -18.43
CA HIS A 149 20.17 32.87 -18.25
C HIS A 149 20.54 33.60 -19.54
N SER A 150 19.55 34.00 -20.33
CA SER A 150 19.78 34.92 -21.43
C SER A 150 20.20 36.26 -20.82
N PRO A 151 21.30 36.88 -21.28
CA PRO A 151 21.78 38.16 -20.74
C PRO A 151 20.73 39.28 -20.82
N THR A 152 19.72 39.12 -21.68
CA THR A 152 18.59 40.05 -21.86
C THR A 152 17.56 39.99 -20.72
N SER A 153 17.53 38.94 -19.89
CA SER A 153 16.52 38.79 -18.83
C SER A 153 16.66 39.79 -17.68
N ARG A 154 17.76 40.54 -17.63
CA ARG A 154 18.04 41.56 -16.59
C ARG A 154 17.21 42.84 -16.76
N PHE A 155 16.65 43.09 -17.94
CA PHE A 155 16.03 44.38 -18.28
C PHE A 155 14.51 44.33 -18.45
N LEU A 156 13.88 43.17 -18.23
CA LEU A 156 12.42 43.03 -18.27
C LEU A 156 11.87 43.09 -16.84
N PRO A 157 10.85 43.95 -16.56
CA PRO A 157 10.12 43.85 -15.31
C PRO A 157 9.42 42.49 -15.28
N THR A 158 9.79 41.64 -14.32
CA THR A 158 9.23 40.31 -14.19
C THR A 158 7.77 40.41 -13.77
N THR A 159 6.85 40.30 -14.74
CA THR A 159 5.43 40.04 -14.49
C THR A 159 5.09 38.58 -14.74
N ALA A 160 6.05 37.68 -14.55
CA ALA A 160 5.72 36.28 -14.33
C ALA A 160 5.13 36.22 -12.91
N ARG A 161 3.81 36.03 -12.81
CA ARG A 161 3.20 35.44 -11.62
C ARG A 161 3.76 34.02 -11.51
N GLY A 162 5.01 33.91 -11.05
CA GLY A 162 5.57 32.64 -10.61
C GLY A 162 4.71 32.20 -9.45
N ARG A 163 3.84 31.21 -9.68
CA ARG A 163 3.22 30.49 -8.57
C ARG A 163 4.38 30.05 -7.69
N LEU A 164 4.42 30.53 -6.45
CA LEU A 164 5.35 30.02 -5.46
C LEU A 164 5.16 28.49 -5.46
N PRO A 165 6.24 27.69 -5.59
CA PRO A 165 6.12 26.25 -5.49
C PRO A 165 5.37 25.95 -4.19
N ARG A 166 4.21 25.31 -4.26
CA ARG A 166 3.57 24.82 -3.03
C ARG A 166 4.63 23.99 -2.33
N ALA A 167 4.85 24.29 -1.06
CA ALA A 167 5.80 23.51 -0.30
C ALA A 167 5.35 22.03 -0.35
N PRO A 168 6.29 21.07 -0.52
CA PRO A 168 5.99 19.65 -0.77
C PRO A 168 5.02 19.00 0.23
N HIS A 169 4.80 19.62 1.40
CA HIS A 169 3.95 19.15 2.48
C HIS A 169 2.45 19.50 2.36
N ASN A 170 1.95 19.97 1.21
CA ASN A 170 0.51 20.21 0.98
C ASN A 170 -0.03 19.46 -0.24
N ILE A 171 0.56 18.32 -0.57
CA ILE A 171 0.14 17.47 -1.69
C ILE A 171 -0.81 16.40 -1.16
N PRO A 172 -2.07 16.35 -1.62
CA PRO A 172 -2.99 15.30 -1.21
C PRO A 172 -2.53 13.94 -1.74
N GLY A 173 -2.77 12.90 -0.95
CA GLY A 173 -2.33 11.54 -1.29
C GLY A 173 -3.43 10.50 -1.09
N ALA A 174 -3.26 9.35 -1.73
CA ALA A 174 -4.06 8.16 -1.51
C ALA A 174 -3.14 6.97 -1.19
N PHE A 175 -3.38 6.33 -0.05
CA PHE A 175 -2.54 5.25 0.49
C PHE A 175 -3.34 3.97 0.69
N PHE A 176 -2.79 2.84 0.29
CA PHE A 176 -3.32 1.51 0.51
C PHE A 176 -2.49 0.81 1.59
N ILE A 177 -3.16 0.42 2.67
CA ILE A 177 -2.50 -0.04 3.91
C ILE A 177 -2.80 -1.51 4.14
N PHE A 178 -1.74 -2.32 4.19
CA PHE A 178 -1.84 -3.76 4.38
C PHE A 178 -1.35 -4.18 5.78
N ALA A 179 -2.03 -3.69 6.82
CA ALA A 179 -1.61 -3.92 8.21
C ALA A 179 -1.99 -5.29 8.79
N ASP A 180 -2.79 -6.07 8.06
CA ASP A 180 -3.30 -7.38 8.48
C ASP A 180 -2.93 -8.49 7.48
N LEU A 181 -1.73 -8.44 6.89
CA LEU A 181 -1.21 -9.56 6.11
C LEU A 181 -0.42 -10.48 7.02
N SER A 182 -0.68 -11.78 7.02
CA SER A 182 0.11 -12.77 7.77
C SER A 182 0.45 -13.97 6.88
N LEU A 183 1.51 -14.70 7.25
CA LEU A 183 1.94 -15.88 6.53
C LEU A 183 1.76 -17.14 7.36
N ARG A 184 1.33 -18.22 6.71
CA ARG A 184 1.19 -19.53 7.35
C ARG A 184 2.53 -20.27 7.47
N ARG A 185 3.38 -20.17 6.46
CA ARG A 185 4.64 -20.91 6.36
C ARG A 185 5.84 -19.99 6.33
N ALA A 186 6.92 -20.44 6.99
CA ALA A 186 8.21 -19.79 6.91
C ALA A 186 8.82 -19.97 5.51
N GLY A 187 9.59 -18.98 5.07
CA GLY A 187 10.16 -18.93 3.73
C GLY A 187 10.50 -17.50 3.31
N GLU A 188 10.98 -17.36 2.08
CA GLU A 188 11.26 -16.07 1.47
C GLU A 188 10.25 -15.78 0.36
N TYR A 189 9.70 -14.57 0.40
CA TYR A 189 8.59 -14.19 -0.45
C TYR A 189 8.70 -12.74 -0.89
N ARG A 190 7.85 -12.37 -1.84
CA ARG A 190 7.52 -10.97 -2.17
C ARG A 190 6.01 -10.80 -2.15
N LEU A 191 5.56 -9.58 -1.96
CA LEU A 191 4.17 -9.18 -2.13
C LEU A 191 4.02 -8.48 -3.47
N GLN A 192 3.03 -8.86 -4.25
CA GLN A 192 2.67 -8.18 -5.49
C GLN A 192 1.34 -7.45 -5.31
N PHE A 193 1.34 -6.16 -5.64
CA PHE A 193 0.21 -5.25 -5.52
C PHE A 193 -0.30 -4.90 -6.92
N THR A 194 -1.59 -5.11 -7.15
CA THR A 194 -2.28 -4.86 -8.42
C THR A 194 -3.29 -3.74 -8.22
N LEU A 195 -3.11 -2.63 -8.93
CA LEU A 195 -4.03 -1.49 -8.95
C LEU A 195 -5.17 -1.77 -9.93
N MET A 196 -6.40 -1.59 -9.46
CA MET A 196 -7.63 -1.75 -10.22
C MET A 196 -8.58 -0.59 -9.92
N LYS A 197 -9.38 -0.18 -10.91
CA LYS A 197 -10.44 0.81 -10.73
C LYS A 197 -11.79 0.15 -10.91
N MET A 198 -12.56 0.06 -9.83
CA MET A 198 -13.85 -0.63 -9.77
C MET A 198 -14.98 0.32 -10.20
N GLU A 199 -14.99 0.72 -11.47
CA GLU A 199 -15.99 1.65 -11.98
C GLU A 199 -17.37 1.00 -12.15
N PRO A 200 -18.48 1.72 -11.92
CA PRO A 200 -19.83 1.17 -12.02
C PRO A 200 -20.14 0.38 -13.32
N PRO A 201 -19.69 0.81 -14.52
CA PRO A 201 -19.91 0.05 -15.76
C PRO A 201 -19.20 -1.32 -15.81
N LEU A 202 -18.21 -1.53 -14.95
CA LEU A 202 -17.47 -2.80 -14.81
C LEU A 202 -18.06 -3.69 -13.71
N LEU A 203 -19.00 -3.20 -12.89
CA LEU A 203 -19.64 -3.95 -11.80
C LEU A 203 -20.84 -4.78 -12.31
N ARG A 204 -20.62 -5.60 -13.35
CA ARG A 204 -21.62 -6.52 -13.90
C ARG A 204 -21.07 -7.93 -13.98
N VAL A 205 -21.97 -8.92 -13.89
CA VAL A 205 -21.60 -10.33 -13.95
C VAL A 205 -20.85 -10.62 -15.25
N GLY A 206 -19.68 -11.28 -15.13
CA GLY A 206 -18.83 -11.64 -16.26
C GLY A 206 -17.94 -10.51 -16.80
N ALA A 207 -18.04 -9.29 -16.26
CA ALA A 207 -17.08 -8.24 -16.60
C ALA A 207 -15.70 -8.53 -16.03
N THR A 208 -14.68 -8.01 -16.72
CA THR A 208 -13.29 -8.04 -16.28
C THR A 208 -12.85 -6.63 -15.92
N VAL A 209 -12.02 -6.51 -14.90
CA VAL A 209 -11.45 -5.23 -14.45
C VAL A 209 -9.97 -5.24 -14.84
N PRO A 210 -9.48 -4.21 -15.55
CA PRO A 210 -8.08 -4.14 -15.95
C PRO A 210 -7.16 -3.93 -14.75
N ALA A 211 -5.98 -4.55 -14.81
CA ALA A 211 -4.86 -4.22 -13.94
C ALA A 211 -4.15 -2.99 -14.51
N HIS A 212 -4.35 -1.81 -13.89
CA HIS A 212 -3.76 -0.55 -14.35
C HIS A 212 -2.26 -0.50 -14.10
N HIS A 213 -1.81 -0.98 -12.94
CA HIS A 213 -0.40 -1.03 -12.59
C HIS A 213 -0.12 -2.18 -11.63
N VAL A 214 1.05 -2.80 -11.74
CA VAL A 214 1.50 -3.87 -10.85
C VAL A 214 2.87 -3.51 -10.29
N VAL A 215 3.01 -3.52 -8.97
CA VAL A 215 4.30 -3.32 -8.30
C VAL A 215 4.59 -4.48 -7.37
N THR A 216 5.85 -4.93 -7.33
CA THR A 216 6.29 -6.04 -6.49
C THR A 216 7.24 -5.54 -5.42
N SER A 217 7.08 -6.00 -4.17
CA SER A 217 7.93 -5.63 -3.05
C SER A 217 9.35 -6.19 -3.18
N GLN A 218 10.24 -5.69 -2.32
CA GLN A 218 11.49 -6.37 -2.02
C GLN A 218 11.22 -7.76 -1.39
N VAL A 219 12.24 -8.62 -1.41
CA VAL A 219 12.17 -9.92 -0.72
C VAL A 219 12.08 -9.66 0.78
N PHE A 220 11.20 -10.39 1.45
CA PHE A 220 11.10 -10.40 2.90
C PHE A 220 11.02 -11.84 3.42
N ARG A 221 11.42 -12.02 4.67
CA ARG A 221 11.51 -13.36 5.28
C ARG A 221 10.40 -13.60 6.27
N ALA A 222 9.68 -14.70 6.07
CA ALA A 222 8.79 -15.27 7.07
C ALA A 222 9.58 -16.27 7.90
N VAL A 223 9.68 -16.04 9.21
CA VAL A 223 10.41 -16.92 10.13
C VAL A 223 9.46 -17.65 11.06
N ASN A 224 9.89 -18.76 11.61
CA ASN A 224 9.13 -19.49 12.61
C ASN A 224 9.08 -18.71 13.94
N ALA A 225 8.17 -19.13 14.82
CA ALA A 225 7.96 -18.52 16.13
C ALA A 225 9.23 -18.34 16.98
N LYS A 226 10.16 -19.30 16.90
CA LYS A 226 11.39 -19.35 17.71
C LYS A 226 12.43 -18.31 17.26
N ASP A 227 12.42 -17.96 15.98
CA ASP A 227 13.44 -17.10 15.35
C ASP A 227 12.93 -15.66 15.13
N PHE A 228 11.69 -15.37 15.55
CA PHE A 228 11.09 -14.07 15.32
C PHE A 228 11.62 -13.02 16.29
N ASP A 229 12.08 -11.89 15.74
CA ASP A 229 12.63 -10.78 16.51
C ASP A 229 11.56 -10.03 17.32
N GLN A 230 12.04 -9.11 18.14
CA GLN A 230 11.17 -8.24 18.93
C GLN A 230 10.36 -7.29 18.04
N VAL A 231 9.14 -6.99 18.49
CA VAL A 231 8.22 -6.05 17.84
C VAL A 231 8.89 -4.69 17.65
N GLN A 232 8.98 -4.23 16.41
CA GLN A 232 9.59 -2.95 16.07
C GLN A 232 8.65 -1.79 16.38
N PRO A 233 9.20 -0.61 16.73
CA PRO A 233 8.40 0.60 16.81
C PRO A 233 7.85 0.99 15.45
N SER A 234 6.66 1.60 15.43
CA SER A 234 6.06 2.14 14.21
C SER A 234 6.97 3.20 13.57
N THR A 235 7.05 3.15 12.23
CA THR A 235 7.72 4.15 11.40
C THR A 235 7.01 5.51 11.47
N ASN A 236 7.67 6.55 10.99
CA ASN A 236 7.07 7.90 10.90
C ASN A 236 5.87 7.90 9.96
N LEU A 237 5.94 7.19 8.83
CA LEU A 237 4.81 7.01 7.94
C LEU A 237 3.59 6.40 8.61
N VAL A 238 3.78 5.35 9.43
CA VAL A 238 2.67 4.76 10.20
C VAL A 238 2.08 5.75 11.20
N LYS A 239 2.92 6.52 11.90
CA LYS A 239 2.46 7.56 12.83
C LYS A 239 1.67 8.65 12.10
N GLY A 240 2.22 9.21 11.03
CA GLY A 240 1.59 10.27 10.26
C GLY A 240 0.28 9.87 9.59
N LEU A 241 0.14 8.60 9.18
CA LEU A 241 -1.13 8.06 8.69
C LEU A 241 -2.16 7.90 9.81
N LEU A 242 -1.75 7.41 10.99
CA LEU A 242 -2.65 7.29 12.15
C LEU A 242 -3.16 8.67 12.60
N ASP A 243 -2.29 9.68 12.63
CA ASP A 243 -2.63 11.06 12.97
C ASP A 243 -3.65 11.66 11.97
N ARG A 244 -3.73 11.11 10.75
CA ARG A 244 -4.68 11.49 9.69
C ARG A 244 -5.90 10.57 9.60
N GLY A 245 -6.09 9.68 10.56
CA GLY A 245 -7.29 8.85 10.67
C GLY A 245 -7.25 7.49 9.98
N ALA A 246 -6.07 7.02 9.54
CA ALA A 246 -5.94 5.71 8.88
C ALA A 246 -6.37 4.50 9.73
N GLY A 247 -6.48 4.67 11.07
CA GLY A 247 -7.25 3.81 11.97
C GLY A 247 -7.08 2.29 11.83
N PHE A 248 -8.05 1.52 12.32
CA PHE A 248 -8.01 0.06 12.24
C PHE A 248 -8.04 -0.43 10.77
N PRO A 249 -7.21 -1.42 10.36
CA PRO A 249 -6.38 -2.29 11.20
C PRO A 249 -4.98 -1.77 11.54
N LEU A 250 -4.58 -0.59 11.06
CA LEU A 250 -3.29 0.02 11.39
C LEU A 250 -3.25 0.41 12.87
N LYS A 251 -2.14 0.10 13.56
CA LYS A 251 -1.97 0.36 15.00
C LYS A 251 -0.57 0.86 15.29
N LEU A 252 -0.49 1.76 16.28
CA LEU A 252 0.78 2.27 16.77
C LEU A 252 1.49 1.21 17.62
N LYS A 253 2.73 0.88 17.24
CA LYS A 253 3.64 0.01 17.98
C LYS A 253 4.70 0.87 18.65
N LYS A 254 4.81 0.78 19.98
CA LYS A 254 5.79 1.56 20.76
C LYS A 254 7.19 0.92 20.82
N GLY A 255 7.34 -0.32 20.37
CA GLY A 255 8.55 -1.12 20.56
C GLY A 255 8.73 -1.55 22.04
N ILE A 256 9.76 -2.35 22.31
CA ILE A 256 10.16 -2.70 23.69
C ILE A 256 11.11 -1.61 24.21
N ARG A 257 10.80 -1.03 25.37
CA ARG A 257 11.66 -0.05 26.04
C ARG A 257 12.96 -0.73 26.48
N GLU A 258 14.11 -0.13 26.19
CA GLU A 258 15.44 -0.62 26.61
C GLU A 258 15.51 -0.95 28.11
N GLY A 259 14.77 -0.23 28.97
CA GLY A 259 14.74 -0.48 30.41
C GLY A 259 14.18 -1.84 30.85
N GLN A 260 13.38 -2.51 30.03
CA GLN A 260 12.85 -3.85 30.35
C GLN A 260 13.86 -4.95 30.01
N ARG A 261 14.83 -4.67 29.13
CA ARG A 261 15.94 -5.58 28.77
C ARG A 261 16.90 -5.77 29.95
N ARG A 262 17.19 -4.70 30.71
CA ARG A 262 18.01 -4.77 31.94
C ARG A 262 17.35 -5.56 33.06
N ARG A 263 16.03 -5.41 33.24
CA ARG A 263 15.30 -6.18 34.26
C ARG A 263 15.24 -7.67 33.94
N ARG A 264 15.07 -8.07 32.68
CA ARG A 264 15.03 -9.51 32.33
C ARG A 264 16.39 -10.18 32.50
N ALA A 265 17.46 -9.54 32.00
CA ALA A 265 18.82 -10.04 32.19
C ALA A 265 19.23 -10.12 33.68
N ALA A 266 18.72 -9.24 34.52
CA ALA A 266 19.00 -9.24 35.95
C ALA A 266 18.19 -10.27 36.76
N TRP A 267 17.17 -10.93 36.20
CA TRP A 267 16.43 -11.98 36.92
C TRP A 267 16.92 -13.40 36.54
N ASP A 268 17.43 -13.55 35.31
CA ASP A 268 18.00 -14.82 34.84
C ASP A 268 19.38 -15.12 35.48
N ASP A 269 20.06 -14.10 36.04
CA ASP A 269 21.39 -14.21 36.69
C ASP A 269 21.32 -14.65 38.16
N TYR A 270 20.15 -14.60 38.81
CA TYR A 270 19.98 -14.96 40.24
C TYR A 270 19.27 -16.29 40.47
N SER A 271 19.16 -17.15 39.44
CA SER A 271 18.37 -18.40 39.53
C SER A 271 19.20 -19.69 39.45
N ASP A 272 20.54 -19.63 39.53
CA ASP A 272 21.43 -20.80 39.31
C ASP A 272 22.45 -21.05 40.42
N ASP A 273 22.11 -20.75 41.68
CA ASP A 273 22.92 -21.17 42.83
C ASP A 273 22.00 -21.49 44.02
N GLU A 274 21.49 -22.71 44.10
CA GLU A 274 21.26 -23.48 45.34
C GLU A 274 20.56 -24.82 45.03
N ASP A 275 21.30 -25.75 44.40
CA ASP A 275 21.06 -27.18 44.63
C ASP A 275 22.34 -27.99 44.32
N SER A 276 23.18 -28.20 45.34
CA SER A 276 24.03 -29.39 45.42
C SER A 276 24.61 -29.55 46.83
N GLY A 277 24.46 -30.73 47.42
CA GLY A 277 25.32 -31.16 48.53
C GLY A 277 24.64 -31.93 49.64
N ASP A 278 24.39 -33.21 49.38
CA ASP A 278 23.87 -34.22 50.30
C ASP A 278 24.97 -34.84 51.19
N TYR A 279 24.55 -35.41 52.34
CA TYR A 279 25.19 -36.40 53.24
C TYR A 279 26.38 -36.08 54.20
N ASP A 280 26.04 -36.30 55.49
CA ASP A 280 26.67 -37.19 56.50
C ASP A 280 27.74 -36.72 57.53
N ASN A 281 27.39 -37.10 58.78
CA ASN A 281 28.21 -37.69 59.87
C ASN A 281 28.66 -36.81 61.05
N GLU A 282 27.90 -36.85 62.17
CA GLU A 282 28.28 -37.49 63.47
C GLU A 282 27.16 -37.35 64.51
#